data_AF-A0AAE3GDR4-F1
#
_entry.id   AF-A0AAE3GDR4-F1
#
_cell.length_a   1.000
_cell.length_b   1.000
_cell.length_c   1.000
_cell.angle_alpha   90.00
_cell.angle_beta   90.00
_cell.angle_gamma   90.00
#
_symmetry.space_group_name_H-M   'P 1'
#
loop_
_entity.id
_entity.type
_entity.pdbx_description
1 polymer ?
#
loop_
_entity_poly.entity_id
_entity_poly.type
_entity_poly.pdbx_seq_one_letter_code
_entity_poly.pdbx_strand_id
1 'polypeptide(L)' 'MTEHSAETPARPLLRVVRGAPDDVELAALTAVVATLAAAPAPASAPPATLSLWADRAALLRRPLAPGPNAWRGSALPR' A
#
# COMPACT_ATOMS: atom_id res chain seq x y z
N MET A 1 -3.09 44.16 -4.86
CA MET A 1 -2.55 43.06 -5.67
C MET A 1 -2.02 42.03 -4.68
N THR A 2 -2.86 41.09 -4.27
CA THR A 2 -2.55 40.15 -3.18
C THR A 2 -1.57 39.10 -3.67
N GLU A 3 -0.44 39.02 -2.98
CA GLU A 3 0.65 38.11 -3.26
C GLU A 3 0.22 36.67 -2.90
N HIS A 4 0.07 35.81 -3.91
CA HIS A 4 -0.02 34.37 -3.73
C HIS A 4 1.42 33.85 -3.60
N SER A 5 1.91 33.70 -2.36
CA SER A 5 3.18 33.01 -2.10
C SER A 5 3.08 31.59 -2.63
N ALA A 6 3.88 31.27 -3.64
CA ALA A 6 4.00 29.94 -4.20
C ALA A 6 4.75 29.03 -3.22
N GLU A 7 4.01 28.34 -2.35
CA GLU A 7 4.53 27.24 -1.56
C GLU A 7 4.57 25.99 -2.45
N THR A 8 5.76 25.42 -2.63
CA THR A 8 5.94 24.16 -3.37
C THR A 8 5.06 23.09 -2.72
N PRO A 9 4.09 22.49 -3.43
CA PRO A 9 3.14 21.61 -2.77
C PRO A 9 3.89 20.37 -2.27
N ALA A 10 3.95 20.22 -0.94
CA ALA A 10 4.32 18.96 -0.32
C ALA A 10 3.44 17.84 -0.87
N ARG A 11 4.01 16.64 -1.05
CA ARG A 11 3.25 15.49 -1.56
C ARG A 11 2.03 15.26 -0.65
N PRO A 12 0.80 15.18 -1.20
CA PRO A 12 -0.40 15.06 -0.39
C PRO A 12 -0.37 13.74 0.40
N LEU A 13 -0.73 13.81 1.69
CA LEU A 13 -0.79 12.64 2.59
C LEU A 13 -1.89 11.64 2.17
N LEU A 14 -2.96 12.14 1.55
CA LEU A 14 -4.09 11.37 1.08
C LEU A 14 -4.56 11.94 -0.28
N ARG A 15 -4.90 11.08 -1.24
CA ARG A 15 -5.46 11.47 -2.53
C ARG A 15 -6.60 10.55 -2.93
N VAL A 16 -7.77 11.13 -3.19
CA VAL A 16 -8.91 10.42 -3.79
C VAL A 16 -8.64 10.25 -5.28
N VAL A 17 -8.46 9.01 -5.74
CA VAL A 17 -8.20 8.71 -7.16
C VAL A 17 -9.51 8.49 -7.94
N ARG A 18 -10.57 8.09 -7.23
CA ARG A 18 -11.90 7.81 -7.80
C ARG A 18 -12.96 8.01 -6.72
N GLY A 19 -14.16 8.43 -7.13
CA GLY A 19 -15.29 8.72 -6.25
C GLY A 19 -15.43 10.22 -5.97
N ALA A 20 -16.58 10.61 -5.41
CA ALA A 20 -16.87 11.97 -4.95
C ALA A 20 -17.40 11.87 -3.53
N PRO A 21 -16.51 11.71 -2.53
CA PRO A 21 -16.95 11.59 -1.14
C PRO A 21 -17.64 12.88 -0.69
N ASP A 22 -18.64 12.75 0.15
CA ASP A 22 -19.20 13.92 0.83
C ASP A 22 -18.28 14.41 1.96
N ASP A 23 -18.62 15.56 2.55
CA ASP A 23 -17.81 16.20 3.60
C ASP A 23 -17.65 15.30 4.84
N VAL A 24 -18.67 14.49 5.15
CA VAL A 24 -18.68 13.60 6.31
C VAL A 24 -17.75 12.41 6.06
N GLU A 25 -17.83 11.81 4.89
CA GLU A 25 -16.96 10.71 4.47
C GLU A 25 -15.49 11.15 4.39
N LEU A 26 -15.24 12.35 3.85
CA LEU A 26 -13.88 12.90 3.79
C LEU A 26 -13.33 13.21 5.19
N ALA A 27 -14.15 13.76 6.08
CA ALA A 27 -13.77 14.00 7.48
C ALA A 27 -13.48 12.68 8.22
N ALA A 28 -14.31 11.65 8.02
CA ALA A 28 -14.10 10.34 8.62
C ALA A 28 -12.76 9.72 8.16
N LEU A 29 -12.46 9.77 6.85
CA LEU A 29 -11.23 9.22 6.30
C LEU A 29 -9.99 9.98 6.80
N THR A 30 -10.05 11.31 6.87
CA THR A 30 -8.94 12.14 7.39
C THR A 30 -8.71 11.90 8.88
N ALA A 31 -9.76 11.76 9.68
CA ALA A 31 -9.66 11.43 11.10
C ALA A 31 -8.97 10.07 11.33
N VAL A 32 -9.30 9.06 10.53
CA VAL A 32 -8.64 7.74 10.59
C VAL A 32 -7.16 7.86 10.24
N VAL A 33 -6.82 8.55 9.14
CA VAL A 33 -5.42 8.74 8.73
C VAL A 33 -4.62 9.51 9.79
N ALA A 34 -5.18 10.57 10.37
CA ALA A 34 -4.54 11.33 11.43
C ALA A 34 -4.33 10.49 12.70
N THR A 35 -5.32 9.66 13.06
CA THR A 35 -5.23 8.75 14.20
C THR A 35 -4.12 7.72 14.00
N LEU A 36 -4.02 7.13 12.81
CA LEU A 36 -2.95 6.17 12.48
C LEU A 36 -1.57 6.84 12.46
N ALA A 37 -1.47 8.08 11.98
CA ALA A 37 -0.22 8.84 11.96
C ALA A 37 0.25 9.25 13.37
N ALA A 38 -0.69 9.50 14.28
CA ALA A 38 -0.42 9.83 15.68
C ALA A 38 -0.15 8.59 16.56
N ALA A 39 -0.37 7.38 16.04
CA ALA A 39 -0.18 6.16 16.81
C ALA A 39 1.30 6.00 17.20
N PRO A 40 1.61 5.76 18.49
CA PRO A 40 2.98 5.52 18.91
C PRO A 40 3.54 4.27 18.22
N ALA A 41 4.84 4.32 17.86
CA ALA A 41 5.50 3.18 17.26
C ALA A 41 5.34 1.95 18.16
N PRO A 42 4.95 0.79 17.61
CA PRO A 42 4.79 -0.41 18.43
C PRO A 42 6.12 -0.77 19.10
N ALA A 43 6.07 -1.08 20.39
CA ALA A 43 7.21 -1.64 21.11
C ALA A 43 7.70 -2.88 20.34
N SER A 44 9.02 -2.95 20.10
CA SER A 44 9.74 -3.98 19.31
C SER A 44 8.84 -5.11 18.84
N ALA A 45 8.26 -4.95 17.65
CA ALA A 45 7.38 -5.97 17.10
C ALA A 45 8.14 -7.31 17.02
N PRO A 46 7.50 -8.45 17.32
CA PRO A 46 8.09 -9.75 17.04
C PRO A 46 8.50 -9.80 15.55
N PRO A 47 9.52 -10.60 15.20
CA PRO A 47 9.98 -10.69 13.81
C PRO A 47 8.76 -10.90 12.91
N ALA A 48 8.61 -10.02 11.92
CA ALA A 48 7.45 -10.05 11.04
C ALA A 48 7.29 -11.47 10.48
N THR A 49 6.08 -12.00 10.56
CA THR A 49 5.75 -13.25 9.87
C THR A 49 6.17 -13.09 8.41
N LEU A 50 6.88 -14.10 7.87
CA LEU A 50 7.34 -14.06 6.48
C LEU A 50 6.13 -13.84 5.57
N SER A 51 5.99 -12.61 5.07
CA SER A 51 4.91 -12.28 4.17
C SER A 51 5.22 -12.89 2.82
N LEU A 52 4.44 -13.89 2.42
CA LEU A 52 4.54 -14.50 1.09
C LEU A 52 4.35 -13.46 -0.03
N TRP A 53 3.63 -12.37 0.24
CA TRP A 53 3.44 -11.26 -0.69
C TRP A 53 4.67 -10.36 -0.80
N ALA A 54 5.44 -10.23 0.27
CA ALA A 54 6.69 -9.48 0.29
C ALA A 54 7.91 -10.36 -0.02
N ASP A 55 7.71 -11.64 -0.35
CA ASP A 55 8.80 -12.55 -0.67
C ASP A 55 9.51 -12.06 -1.94
N ARG A 56 10.80 -11.70 -1.79
CA ARG A 56 11.63 -11.24 -2.89
C ARG A 56 11.82 -12.32 -3.95
N ALA A 57 11.70 -13.61 -3.61
CA ALA A 57 11.70 -14.68 -4.58
C ALA A 57 10.51 -14.62 -5.54
N ALA A 58 9.37 -14.04 -5.12
CA ALA A 58 8.22 -13.81 -5.99
C ALA A 58 8.48 -12.69 -7.02
N LEU A 59 9.43 -11.78 -6.75
CA LEU A 59 9.87 -10.75 -7.70
C LEU A 59 10.86 -11.27 -8.75
N LEU A 60 11.43 -12.45 -8.53
CA LEU A 60 12.38 -13.07 -9.45
C LEU A 60 11.66 -14.07 -10.35
N ARG A 61 11.96 -14.04 -11.64
CA ARG A 61 11.42 -15.02 -12.58
C ARG A 61 12.03 -16.40 -12.28
N ARG A 62 11.19 -17.33 -11.82
CA ARG A 62 11.57 -18.75 -11.70
C ARG A 62 11.51 -19.43 -13.08
N PRO A 63 12.44 -20.33 -13.43
CA PRO A 63 12.33 -21.14 -14.64
C PRO A 63 11.03 -21.95 -14.67
N LEU A 64 10.30 -21.88 -15.78
CA LEU A 64 9.15 -22.76 -16.01
C LEU A 64 9.68 -24.13 -16.44
N ALA A 65 9.27 -25.19 -15.73
CA ALA A 65 9.58 -26.56 -16.12
C ALA A 65 8.50 -27.05 -17.13
N PRO A 66 8.88 -27.50 -18.34
CA PRO A 66 7.93 -28.08 -19.27
C PRO A 66 7.47 -29.47 -18.79
N GLY A 67 6.20 -29.81 -19.02
CA GLY A 67 5.66 -31.13 -18.69
C GLY A 67 4.14 -31.21 -18.76
N PRO A 68 3.56 -32.42 -18.75
CA PRO A 68 2.12 -32.62 -18.65
C PRO A 68 1.57 -31.87 -17.42
N ASN A 69 0.48 -31.12 -17.61
CA ASN A 69 -0.15 -30.29 -16.57
C ASN A 69 0.67 -29.10 -16.05
N ALA A 70 1.83 -28.76 -16.65
CA ALA A 70 2.66 -27.63 -16.19
C ALA A 70 1.91 -26.28 -16.18
N TRP A 71 1.00 -26.08 -17.14
CA TRP A 71 0.11 -24.91 -17.18
C TRP A 71 -0.87 -24.86 -16.01
N ARG A 72 -1.39 -26.00 -15.55
CA ARG A 72 -2.27 -26.06 -14.38
C ARG A 72 -1.50 -25.79 -13.08
N GLY A 73 -0.25 -26.26 -13.02
CA GLY A 73 0.64 -26.06 -11.87
C GLY A 73 1.26 -24.67 -11.77
N SER A 74 1.13 -23.80 -12.78
CA SER A 74 1.76 -22.47 -12.74
C SER A 74 1.04 -21.46 -11.83
N ALA A 75 -0.21 -21.75 -11.44
CA ALA A 75 -1.02 -20.89 -10.58
C ALA A 75 -1.05 -21.33 -9.11
N LEU A 76 -0.41 -22.46 -8.77
CA LEU A 76 -0.36 -22.97 -7.40
C LEU A 76 0.90 -22.45 -6.67
N PRO A 77 0.81 -22.16 -5.36
CA PRO A 77 1.99 -21.93 -4.53
C PRO A 77 2.94 -23.13 -4.61
N ARG A 78 4.25 -22.87 -4.61
CA ARG A 78 5.28 -23.90 -4.49
C ARG A 78 5.87 -23.93 -3.11
#